data_AF-A0AAU4H6W6-F1
#
_entry.id   AF-A0AAU4H6W6-F1
#
_cell.length_a   1.000
_cell.length_b   1.000
_cell.length_c   1.000
_cell.angle_alpha   90.00
_cell.angle_beta   90.00
_cell.angle_gamma   90.00
#
_symmetry.space_group_name_H-M   'P 1'
#
loop_
_entity.id
_entity.type
_entity.pdbx_description
1 polymer ?
#
loop_
_entity_poly.entity_id
_entity_poly.type
_entity_poly.pdbx_seq_one_letter_code
_entity_poly.pdbx_strand_id
1 'polypeptide(L)'
;MTEDSATTFHDDILDELGGAKVQEIAGLLGTDEAGARDVVGTTASALSGEAATAETPREAPLQGVATLGGFATGGLMAGVLAKAARPVANAVAKKTGLPPATVARVVEMLIPAVLAVLTKRAAKKR
;
A
#
# COMPACT_ATOMS: atom_id res chain seq x y z
N MET A 1 -1.64 -10.10 19.98
CA MET A 1 -2.20 -8.72 19.96
C MET A 1 -1.96 -7.97 18.64
N THR A 2 -1.34 -8.56 17.61
CA THR A 2 -1.05 -7.86 16.34
C THR A 2 -2.27 -7.74 15.41
N GLU A 3 -3.18 -8.71 15.44
CA GLU A 3 -4.40 -8.73 14.59
C GLU A 3 -5.36 -7.57 14.90
N ASP A 4 -5.49 -7.21 16.18
CA ASP A 4 -6.34 -6.12 16.66
C ASP A 4 -5.86 -4.74 16.15
N SER A 5 -4.54 -4.54 16.16
CA SER A 5 -3.91 -3.31 15.65
C SER A 5 -4.00 -3.16 14.14
N ALA A 6 -3.89 -4.28 13.40
CA ALA A 6 -4.05 -4.29 11.95
C ALA A 6 -5.49 -4.02 11.52
N THR A 7 -6.46 -4.59 12.25
CA THR A 7 -7.89 -4.37 12.00
C THR A 7 -8.28 -2.91 12.28
N THR A 8 -7.86 -2.37 13.43
CA THR A 8 -8.08 -0.95 13.74
C THR A 8 -7.42 -0.02 12.72
N PHE A 9 -6.26 -0.41 12.16
CA PHE A 9 -5.57 0.38 11.12
C PHE A 9 -6.30 0.36 9.79
N HIS A 10 -6.85 -0.78 9.43
CA HIS A 10 -7.70 -0.90 8.28
C HIS A 10 -8.94 -0.01 8.42
N ASP A 11 -9.63 -0.05 9.56
CA ASP A 11 -10.83 0.74 9.79
C ASP A 11 -10.55 2.25 9.74
N ASP A 12 -9.45 2.71 10.36
CA ASP A 12 -9.02 4.11 10.26
C ASP A 12 -8.77 4.54 8.80
N ILE A 13 -8.21 3.66 7.97
CA ILE A 13 -7.98 3.93 6.54
C ILE A 13 -9.30 4.01 5.78
N LEU A 14 -10.24 3.12 6.06
CA LEU A 14 -11.56 3.15 5.42
C LEU A 14 -12.35 4.40 5.81
N ASP A 15 -12.26 4.84 7.06
CA ASP A 15 -12.86 6.10 7.53
C ASP A 15 -12.24 7.30 6.82
N GLU A 16 -10.91 7.33 6.68
CA GLU A 16 -10.19 8.40 6.01
C GLU A 16 -10.49 8.45 4.49
N LEU A 17 -10.62 7.30 3.83
CA LEU A 17 -11.01 7.24 2.41
C LEU A 17 -12.45 7.69 2.22
N GLY A 18 -13.34 7.27 3.12
CA GLY A 18 -14.77 7.45 3.02
C GLY A 18 -15.41 6.65 1.88
N GLY A 19 -16.74 6.51 1.93
CA GLY A 19 -17.49 5.66 0.98
C GLY A 19 -17.33 6.07 -0.50
N ALA A 20 -17.17 7.36 -0.78
CA ALA A 20 -16.99 7.84 -2.15
C ALA A 20 -15.69 7.35 -2.80
N LYS A 21 -14.57 7.36 -2.06
CA LYS A 21 -13.29 6.83 -2.57
C LYS A 21 -13.26 5.32 -2.62
N VAL A 22 -13.90 4.64 -1.67
CA VAL A 22 -14.05 3.18 -1.73
C VAL A 22 -14.84 2.77 -2.99
N GLN A 23 -15.89 3.51 -3.35
CA GLN A 23 -16.66 3.29 -4.57
C GLN A 23 -15.83 3.55 -5.84
N GLU A 24 -15.00 4.60 -5.84
CA GLU A 24 -14.07 4.89 -6.94
C GLU A 24 -13.06 3.76 -7.13
N ILE A 25 -12.49 3.25 -6.03
CA ILE A 25 -11.60 2.10 -6.03
C ILE A 25 -12.33 0.85 -6.56
N ALA A 26 -13.57 0.60 -6.14
CA ALA A 26 -14.38 -0.51 -6.63
C ALA A 26 -14.54 -0.46 -8.16
N GLY A 27 -14.89 0.72 -8.70
CA GLY A 27 -15.01 0.93 -10.14
C GLY A 27 -13.70 0.70 -10.90
N LEU A 28 -12.57 1.14 -10.34
CA LEU A 28 -11.25 0.94 -10.94
C LEU A 28 -10.79 -0.52 -10.92
N LEU A 29 -11.17 -1.25 -9.87
CA LEU A 29 -10.85 -2.67 -9.72
C LEU A 29 -11.82 -3.58 -10.49
N GLY A 30 -12.94 -3.06 -10.98
CA GLY A 30 -14.02 -3.85 -11.57
C GLY A 30 -14.69 -4.78 -10.57
N THR A 31 -14.78 -4.35 -9.31
CA THR A 31 -15.34 -5.12 -8.19
C THR A 31 -16.44 -4.32 -7.48
N ASP A 32 -17.06 -4.90 -6.45
CA ASP A 32 -18.04 -4.23 -5.60
C ASP A 32 -17.37 -3.55 -4.40
N GLU A 33 -18.16 -2.85 -3.59
CA GLU A 33 -17.63 -2.14 -2.41
C GLU A 33 -16.95 -3.11 -1.42
N ALA A 34 -17.45 -4.33 -1.30
CA ALA A 34 -16.87 -5.36 -0.45
C ALA A 34 -15.50 -5.80 -0.95
N GLY A 35 -15.35 -6.05 -2.25
CA GLY A 35 -14.07 -6.38 -2.86
C GLY A 35 -13.05 -5.24 -2.80
N ALA A 36 -13.50 -3.99 -2.92
CA ALA A 36 -12.64 -2.83 -2.74
C ALA A 36 -12.09 -2.75 -1.30
N ARG A 37 -12.95 -2.94 -0.30
CA ARG A 37 -12.54 -2.99 1.12
C ARG A 37 -11.56 -4.14 1.40
N ASP A 38 -11.76 -5.31 0.82
CA ASP A 38 -10.82 -6.44 0.96
C ASP A 38 -9.43 -6.14 0.38
N VAL A 39 -9.38 -5.47 -0.77
CA VAL A 39 -8.11 -5.03 -1.39
C VAL A 39 -7.40 -3.99 -0.52
N VAL A 40 -8.13 -3.04 0.06
CA VAL A 40 -7.59 -2.05 0.99
C VAL A 40 -7.04 -2.73 2.24
N GLY A 41 -7.80 -3.64 2.87
CA GLY A 41 -7.37 -4.38 4.05
C GLY A 41 -6.15 -5.26 3.80
N THR A 42 -6.11 -5.93 2.65
CA THR A 42 -4.95 -6.71 2.22
C THR A 42 -3.72 -5.84 1.99
N THR A 43 -3.90 -4.65 1.40
CA THR A 43 -2.81 -3.69 1.16
C THR A 43 -2.28 -3.13 2.48
N ALA A 44 -3.15 -2.74 3.41
CA ALA A 44 -2.77 -2.26 4.73
C ALA A 44 -2.03 -3.34 5.54
N SER A 45 -2.49 -4.58 5.47
CA SER A 45 -1.82 -5.73 6.11
C SER A 45 -0.44 -5.99 5.52
N ALA A 46 -0.32 -5.93 4.19
CA ALA A 46 0.97 -6.09 3.50
C ALA A 46 1.94 -4.97 3.89
N LEU A 47 1.51 -3.71 3.87
CA LEU A 47 2.31 -2.56 4.31
C LEU A 47 2.76 -2.68 5.77
N SER A 48 1.86 -3.11 6.68
CA SER A 48 2.20 -3.31 8.09
C SER A 48 3.19 -4.46 8.29
N GLY A 49 3.06 -5.55 7.55
CA GLY A 49 3.98 -6.69 7.60
C GLY A 49 5.34 -6.38 6.99
N GLU A 50 5.38 -5.62 5.88
CA GLU A 50 6.62 -5.20 5.24
C GLU A 50 7.36 -4.17 6.10
N ALA A 51 6.64 -3.26 6.78
CA ALA A 51 7.22 -2.33 7.75
C ALA A 51 7.88 -3.06 8.93
N ALA A 52 7.23 -4.09 9.48
CA ALA A 52 7.80 -4.95 10.52
C ALA A 52 9.01 -5.77 10.02
N THR A 53 9.06 -6.07 8.72
CA THR A 53 10.20 -6.79 8.10
C THR A 53 11.36 -5.86 7.76
N ALA A 54 11.07 -4.60 7.39
CA ALA A 54 12.05 -3.56 7.10
C ALA A 54 12.86 -3.11 8.33
N GLU A 55 12.37 -3.37 9.55
CA GLU A 55 13.15 -3.25 10.78
C GLU A 55 14.31 -4.27 10.90
N THR A 56 14.45 -5.19 9.93
CA THR A 56 15.68 -5.98 9.75
C THR A 56 16.40 -5.56 8.47
N PRO A 57 17.49 -4.76 8.56
CA PRO A 57 18.33 -4.46 7.41
C PRO A 57 19.02 -5.75 6.96
N ARG A 58 18.49 -6.42 5.93
CA ARG A 58 19.30 -7.35 5.13
C ARG A 58 19.97 -6.53 4.04
N GLU A 59 21.23 -6.21 4.26
CA GLU A 59 22.16 -5.76 3.23
C GLU A 59 22.09 -6.73 2.04
N ALA A 60 21.59 -6.24 0.90
CA ALA A 60 21.72 -6.93 -0.37
C ALA A 60 22.46 -5.98 -1.33
N PRO A 61 23.61 -6.39 -1.91
CA PRO A 61 24.43 -5.50 -2.72
C PRO A 61 23.69 -5.09 -3.98
N LEU A 62 23.71 -3.79 -4.26
CA LEU A 62 23.00 -3.15 -5.38
C LEU A 62 23.72 -3.38 -6.71
N GLN A 63 23.71 -4.60 -7.23
CA GLN A 63 24.11 -4.90 -8.60
C GLN A 63 22.87 -5.19 -9.45
N GLY A 64 22.42 -4.20 -10.24
CA GLY A 64 21.36 -4.43 -11.24
C GLY A 64 20.35 -3.31 -11.53
N VAL A 65 20.69 -2.03 -11.33
CA VAL A 65 19.80 -0.88 -11.65
C VAL A 65 19.98 -0.38 -13.10
N ALA A 66 19.85 -1.27 -14.09
CA ALA A 66 20.06 -0.92 -15.50
C ALA A 66 18.88 -1.23 -16.44
N THR A 67 17.61 -1.22 -15.99
CA THR A 67 16.47 -1.47 -16.90
C THR A 67 15.23 -0.60 -16.68
N LEU A 68 15.40 0.68 -16.37
CA LEU A 68 14.29 1.61 -16.58
C LEU A 68 14.77 2.91 -17.23
N GLY A 69 14.83 2.86 -18.56
CA GLY A 69 14.83 4.07 -19.36
C GLY A 69 13.61 4.92 -19.00
N GLY A 70 13.87 6.07 -18.40
CA GLY A 70 13.08 7.29 -18.59
C GLY A 70 11.70 7.35 -17.96
N PHE A 71 11.63 7.59 -16.65
CA PHE A 71 10.62 8.51 -16.10
C PHE A 71 11.30 9.74 -15.46
N ALA A 72 12.09 10.36 -16.33
CA ALA A 72 12.48 11.77 -16.53
C ALA A 72 12.36 12.89 -15.46
N THR A 73 11.88 12.77 -14.22
CA THR A 73 11.83 13.99 -13.34
C THR A 73 11.98 13.82 -11.82
N GLY A 74 12.22 12.64 -11.23
CA GLY A 74 12.31 12.51 -9.76
C GLY A 74 13.42 11.59 -9.28
N GLY A 75 14.41 12.14 -8.58
CA GLY A 75 15.67 11.49 -8.19
C GLY A 75 15.58 10.26 -7.28
N LEU A 76 16.77 9.73 -6.95
CA LEU A 76 17.13 8.48 -6.25
C LEU A 76 16.19 7.93 -5.15
N MET A 77 15.30 8.74 -4.56
CA MET A 77 14.30 8.33 -3.57
C MET A 77 13.09 7.59 -4.17
N ALA A 78 12.76 7.79 -5.45
CA ALA A 78 11.66 7.08 -6.12
C ALA A 78 11.97 5.58 -6.34
N GLY A 79 13.24 5.22 -6.47
CA GLY A 79 13.68 3.84 -6.71
C GLY A 79 13.45 2.89 -5.53
N VAL A 80 13.52 3.40 -4.30
CA VAL A 80 13.33 2.59 -3.08
C VAL A 80 11.83 2.33 -2.83
N LEU A 81 10.99 3.34 -3.05
CA LEU A 81 9.54 3.19 -3.03
C LEU A 81 9.04 2.23 -4.11
N ALA A 82 9.57 2.31 -5.34
CA ALA A 82 9.23 1.38 -6.41
C ALA A 82 9.65 -0.08 -6.11
N LYS A 83 10.75 -0.28 -5.36
CA LYS A 83 11.22 -1.63 -4.96
C LYS A 83 10.38 -2.26 -3.85
N ALA A 84 9.75 -1.46 -2.99
CA ALA A 84 8.81 -1.91 -1.95
C ALA A 84 7.35 -2.00 -2.46
N ALA A 85 6.95 -1.14 -3.40
CA ALA A 85 5.60 -1.15 -3.96
C ALA A 85 5.32 -2.41 -4.81
N ARG A 86 6.33 -2.96 -5.50
CA ARG A 86 6.22 -4.19 -6.29
C ARG A 86 5.86 -5.44 -5.46
N PRO A 87 6.57 -5.77 -4.36
CA PRO A 87 6.21 -6.92 -3.52
C PRO A 87 4.82 -6.78 -2.89
N VAL A 88 4.46 -5.58 -2.39
CA VAL A 88 3.09 -5.31 -1.90
C VAL A 88 2.06 -5.51 -3.01
N ALA A 89 2.24 -4.91 -4.19
CA ALA A 89 1.30 -5.04 -5.31
C ALA A 89 1.16 -6.50 -5.77
N ASN A 90 2.25 -7.27 -5.76
CA ASN A 90 2.22 -8.70 -6.10
C ASN A 90 1.55 -9.56 -5.02
N ALA A 91 1.76 -9.25 -3.74
CA ALA A 91 1.12 -9.94 -2.62
C ALA A 91 -0.40 -9.69 -2.61
N VAL A 92 -0.80 -8.44 -2.84
CA VAL A 92 -2.21 -8.04 -2.97
C VAL A 92 -2.80 -8.71 -4.22
N ALA A 93 -2.16 -8.59 -5.39
CA ALA A 93 -2.62 -9.23 -6.64
C ALA A 93 -2.79 -10.76 -6.50
N LYS A 94 -1.86 -11.44 -5.82
CA LYS A 94 -1.95 -12.89 -5.57
C LYS A 94 -3.11 -13.27 -4.66
N LYS A 95 -3.45 -12.41 -3.69
CA LYS A 95 -4.49 -12.67 -2.70
C LYS A 95 -5.88 -12.28 -3.21
N THR A 96 -5.96 -11.28 -4.08
CA THR A 96 -7.23 -10.76 -4.64
C THR A 96 -7.54 -11.27 -6.04
N GLY A 97 -6.56 -11.84 -6.75
CA GLY A 97 -6.69 -12.30 -8.14
C GLY A 97 -6.68 -11.17 -9.17
N LEU A 98 -6.39 -9.94 -8.76
CA LEU A 98 -6.46 -8.75 -9.63
C LEU A 98 -5.14 -8.49 -10.38
N PRO A 99 -5.18 -7.85 -11.56
CA PRO A 99 -3.97 -7.51 -12.30
C PRO A 99 -3.03 -6.60 -11.48
N PRO A 100 -1.71 -6.88 -11.44
CA PRO A 100 -0.75 -6.09 -10.65
C PRO A 100 -0.73 -4.61 -11.01
N ALA A 101 -0.96 -4.27 -12.28
CA ALA A 101 -1.03 -2.88 -12.75
C ALA A 101 -2.24 -2.12 -12.17
N THR A 102 -3.37 -2.80 -12.00
CA THR A 102 -4.58 -2.22 -11.39
C THR A 102 -4.37 -2.01 -9.90
N VAL A 103 -3.76 -3.00 -9.23
CA VAL A 103 -3.42 -2.92 -7.81
C VAL A 103 -2.43 -1.77 -7.54
N ALA A 104 -1.41 -1.60 -8.38
CA ALA A 104 -0.42 -0.53 -8.20
C ALA A 104 -1.06 0.87 -8.20
N ARG A 105 -2.04 1.13 -9.07
CA ARG A 105 -2.77 2.41 -9.08
C ARG A 105 -3.60 2.62 -7.82
N VAL A 106 -4.21 1.55 -7.31
CA VAL A 106 -4.95 1.61 -6.03
C VAL A 106 -4.00 1.90 -4.88
N VAL A 107 -2.84 1.24 -4.83
CA VAL A 107 -1.81 1.51 -3.82
C VAL A 107 -1.39 2.98 -3.84
N GLU A 108 -1.18 3.58 -5.02
CA GLU A 108 -0.84 5.01 -5.15
C GLU A 108 -1.94 5.92 -4.58
N MET A 109 -3.22 5.61 -4.82
CA MET A 109 -4.34 6.35 -4.25
C MET A 109 -4.50 6.15 -2.73
N LEU A 110 -4.02 5.04 -2.19
CA LEU A 110 -4.08 4.74 -0.75
C LEU A 110 -2.98 5.44 0.05
N ILE A 111 -1.85 5.81 -0.56
CA ILE A 111 -0.72 6.46 0.13
C ILE A 111 -1.14 7.69 0.94
N PRO A 112 -1.92 8.65 0.40
CA PRO A 112 -2.32 9.84 1.17
C PRO A 112 -3.17 9.50 2.39
N ALA A 113 -4.13 8.57 2.26
CA ALA A 113 -4.99 8.15 3.36
C ALA A 113 -4.19 7.43 4.46
N VAL A 114 -3.29 6.52 4.07
CA VAL A 114 -2.38 5.83 4.99
C VAL A 114 -1.52 6.83 5.76
N LEU A 115 -0.94 7.83 5.09
CA LEU A 115 -0.13 8.87 5.75
C LEU A 115 -0.95 9.73 6.72
N ALA A 116 -2.18 10.09 6.36
CA ALA A 116 -3.08 10.84 7.22
C ALA A 116 -3.42 10.06 8.50
N VAL A 117 -3.75 8.77 8.38
CA VAL A 117 -4.02 7.88 9.53
C VAL A 117 -2.81 7.75 10.43
N LEU A 118 -1.62 7.49 9.86
CA LEU A 118 -0.37 7.39 10.64
C LEU A 118 -0.08 8.70 11.39
N THR A 119 -0.34 9.85 10.76
CA THR A 119 -0.17 11.17 11.38
C THR A 119 -1.17 11.39 12.53
N LYS A 120 -2.47 11.07 12.33
CA LYS A 120 -3.50 11.13 13.39
C LYS A 120 -3.15 10.24 14.58
N ARG A 121 -2.67 9.02 14.32
CA ARG A 121 -2.24 8.09 15.38
C ARG A 121 -1.03 8.62 16.14
N ALA A 122 -0.04 9.18 15.45
CA ALA A 122 1.14 9.77 16.08
C ALA A 122 0.77 10.97 16.97
N ALA A 123 -0.17 11.81 16.53
CA ALA A 123 -0.68 12.94 17.31
C ALA A 123 -1.52 12.50 18.53
N LYS A 124 -2.31 11.43 18.41
CA LYS A 124 -3.15 10.90 19.51
C LYS A 124 -2.34 10.16 20.59
N LYS A 125 -1.12 9.73 20.28
CA LYS A 125 -0.20 9.05 21.22
C LYS A 125 0.64 10.03 22.04
N ARG A 126 0.50 11.33 21.81
CA ARG A 126 1.18 12.42 22.52
C ARG A 126 0.34 12.95 23.67
#